data_AF-A0AAW2L7D1-F1
#
_entry.id   AF-A0AAW2L7D1-F1
#
_cell.length_a   1.000
_cell.length_b   1.000
_cell.length_c   1.000
_cell.angle_alpha   90.00
_cell.angle_beta   90.00
_cell.angle_gamma   90.00
#
_symmetry.space_group_name_H-M   'P 1'
#
loop_
_entity.id
_entity.type
_entity.pdbx_description
1 polymer ?
#
loop_
_entity_poly.entity_id
_entity_poly.type
_entity_poly.pdbx_seq_one_letter_code
_entity_poly.pdbx_strand_id
1 'polypeptide(L)'
;MVNIKAEHNMSERYYEQVSEWASDLLHRDHTLSSNYYNTKKMIRDLDLPVEKIHVCRNGCMLYWKDDIDMEYCKFCGDPRFYASPATAEHMTWHASHVTEEDSMCHPSNAEAWRHFDRTHPDFELEPHNV
;
A
#
# COMPACT_ATOMS: atom_id res chain seq x y z
N MET A 1 10.97 -2.72 -9.30
CA MET A 1 9.66 -3.24 -9.78
C MET A 1 8.54 -3.03 -8.77
N VAL A 2 8.78 -3.19 -7.46
CA VAL A 2 7.82 -2.88 -6.40
C VAL A 2 7.19 -1.49 -6.47
N ASN A 3 7.95 -0.45 -6.84
CA ASN A 3 7.39 0.90 -6.98
C ASN A 3 6.35 0.98 -8.10
N ILE A 4 6.69 0.47 -9.29
CA ILE A 4 5.77 0.33 -10.44
C ILE A 4 4.51 -0.44 -10.03
N LYS A 5 4.62 -1.43 -9.13
CA LYS A 5 3.47 -2.20 -8.66
C LYS A 5 2.51 -1.33 -7.87
N ALA A 6 3.03 -0.47 -7.00
CA ALA A 6 2.23 0.46 -6.21
C ALA A 6 1.59 1.53 -7.10
N GLU A 7 2.39 2.20 -7.94
CA GLU A 7 1.96 3.28 -8.83
C GLU A 7 0.86 2.84 -9.82
N HIS A 8 0.98 1.65 -10.37
CA HIS A 8 0.06 1.14 -11.39
C HIS A 8 -0.93 0.10 -10.87
N ASN A 9 -1.02 -0.08 -9.55
CA ASN A 9 -1.91 -1.07 -8.92
C ASN A 9 -1.78 -2.45 -9.56
N MET A 10 -0.55 -2.88 -9.84
CA MET A 10 -0.31 -4.16 -10.49
C MET A 10 -0.78 -5.29 -9.59
N SER A 11 -1.54 -6.25 -10.11
CA SER A 11 -1.90 -7.45 -9.35
C SER A 11 -0.64 -8.26 -9.00
N GLU A 12 -0.69 -9.12 -7.97
CA GLU A 12 0.43 -10.01 -7.64
C GLU A 12 0.76 -10.94 -8.81
N ARG A 13 -0.28 -11.49 -9.46
CA ARG A 13 -0.14 -12.33 -10.65
C ARG A 13 0.52 -11.60 -11.83
N TYR A 14 0.21 -10.32 -12.04
CA TYR A 14 0.86 -9.53 -13.09
C TYR A 14 2.32 -9.25 -12.75
N TYR A 15 2.61 -8.92 -11.49
CA TYR A 15 3.97 -8.73 -11.00
C TYR A 15 4.83 -9.98 -11.23
N GLU A 16 4.31 -11.17 -10.91
CA GLU A 16 5.00 -12.45 -11.11
C GLU A 16 5.35 -12.69 -12.59
N GLN A 17 4.39 -12.51 -13.50
CA GLN A 17 4.62 -12.65 -14.94
C GLN A 17 5.69 -11.69 -15.47
N VAL A 18 5.66 -10.42 -15.02
CA VAL A 18 6.69 -9.44 -15.40
C VAL A 18 8.05 -9.80 -14.79
N SER A 19 8.07 -10.34 -13.57
CA SER A 19 9.30 -10.81 -12.90
C SER A 19 9.96 -11.95 -13.68
N GLU A 20 9.15 -12.91 -14.12
CA GLU A 20 9.61 -14.05 -14.93
C GLU A 20 10.15 -13.58 -16.28
N TRP A 21 9.38 -12.76 -16.99
CA TRP A 21 9.83 -12.16 -18.25
C TRP A 21 11.12 -11.35 -18.09
N ALA A 22 11.24 -10.57 -17.01
CA ALA A 22 12.45 -9.81 -16.73
C ALA A 22 13.65 -10.72 -16.44
N SER A 23 13.43 -11.86 -15.77
CA SER A 23 14.48 -12.83 -15.46
C SER A 23 15.09 -13.43 -16.73
N ASP A 24 14.26 -13.70 -17.75
CA ASP A 24 14.73 -14.23 -19.05
C ASP A 24 15.65 -13.25 -19.81
N LEU A 25 15.56 -11.95 -19.50
CA LEU A 25 16.37 -10.90 -20.13
C LEU A 25 17.67 -10.61 -19.37
N LEU A 26 17.80 -11.09 -18.14
CA LEU A 26 18.94 -10.82 -17.26
C LEU A 26 20.02 -11.91 -17.37
N HIS A 27 21.24 -11.58 -16.93
CA HIS A 27 22.31 -12.57 -16.82
C HIS A 27 21.96 -13.64 -15.77
N ARG A 28 22.47 -14.87 -15.97
CA ARG A 28 22.11 -16.04 -15.15
C ARG A 28 22.44 -15.92 -13.66
N ASP A 29 23.26 -14.94 -13.28
CA ASP A 29 23.68 -14.62 -11.92
C ASP A 29 22.83 -13.51 -11.26
N HIS A 30 21.71 -13.12 -11.86
CA HIS A 30 20.83 -12.11 -11.28
C HIS A 30 20.22 -12.55 -9.92
N THR A 31 19.94 -11.57 -9.07
CA THR A 31 19.27 -11.77 -7.77
C THR A 31 17.78 -11.41 -7.80
N LEU A 32 17.21 -11.11 -8.97
CA LEU A 32 15.79 -10.82 -9.13
C LEU A 32 14.95 -12.00 -8.61
N SER A 33 14.07 -11.72 -7.66
CA SER A 33 13.12 -12.70 -7.15
C SER A 33 11.96 -12.87 -8.13
N SER A 34 11.53 -14.11 -8.38
CA SER A 34 10.43 -14.43 -9.29
C SER A 34 9.03 -14.20 -8.73
N ASN A 35 8.87 -13.97 -7.41
CA ASN A 35 7.57 -13.70 -6.81
C ASN A 35 7.56 -12.50 -5.87
N TYR A 36 6.38 -11.89 -5.75
CA TYR A 36 6.17 -10.65 -4.99
C TYR A 36 6.48 -10.80 -3.51
N TYR A 37 6.10 -11.94 -2.91
CA TYR A 37 6.36 -12.22 -1.50
C TYR A 37 7.86 -12.16 -1.16
N ASN A 38 8.68 -12.83 -1.97
CA ASN A 38 10.13 -12.85 -1.78
C ASN A 38 10.73 -11.46 -2.04
N THR A 39 10.27 -10.72 -3.05
CA THR A 39 10.72 -9.33 -3.23
C THR A 39 10.40 -8.48 -2.00
N LYS A 40 9.16 -8.57 -1.48
CA LYS A 40 8.71 -7.83 -0.30
C LYS A 40 9.53 -8.19 0.94
N LYS A 41 9.88 -9.46 1.10
CA LYS A 41 10.76 -9.93 2.18
C LYS A 41 12.16 -9.35 2.05
N MET A 42 12.75 -9.37 0.86
CA MET A 42 14.06 -8.78 0.61
C MET A 42 14.08 -7.28 0.93
N ILE A 43 13.05 -6.53 0.50
CA ILE A 43 12.94 -5.10 0.77
C ILE A 43 12.82 -4.82 2.28
N ARG A 44 12.07 -5.65 3.01
CA ARG A 44 11.98 -5.54 4.46
C ARG A 44 13.35 -5.73 5.12
N ASP A 45 14.18 -6.62 4.59
CA ASP A 45 15.52 -6.88 5.12
C ASP A 45 16.52 -5.74 4.79
N LEU A 46 16.16 -4.80 3.88
CA LEU A 46 16.94 -3.58 3.60
C LEU A 46 16.70 -2.46 4.63
N ASP A 47 15.80 -2.66 5.58
CA ASP A 47 15.47 -1.71 6.67
C ASP A 47 15.22 -0.27 6.16
N LEU A 48 14.53 -0.16 5.03
CA LEU A 48 14.17 1.14 4.48
C LEU A 48 13.18 1.83 5.43
N PRO A 49 13.37 3.14 5.72
CA PRO A 49 12.42 3.90 6.52
C PRO A 49 11.08 3.96 5.78
N VAL A 50 10.05 3.33 6.36
CA VAL A 50 8.68 3.35 5.82
C VAL A 50 7.78 4.09 6.79
N GLU A 51 7.14 5.15 6.31
CA GLU A 51 6.08 5.83 7.05
C GLU A 51 4.72 5.16 6.77
N LYS A 52 4.05 4.66 7.81
CA LYS A 52 2.72 4.06 7.68
C LYS A 52 1.64 5.05 8.07
N ILE A 53 0.88 5.51 7.09
CA ILE A 53 -0.22 6.44 7.31
C ILE A 53 -1.54 5.68 7.38
N HIS A 54 -2.31 5.85 8.46
CA HIS A 54 -3.64 5.25 8.56
C HIS A 54 -4.63 6.03 7.70
N VAL A 55 -5.57 5.33 7.07
CA VAL A 55 -6.64 5.92 6.26
C VAL A 55 -8.00 5.60 6.88
N CYS A 56 -8.97 6.52 6.75
CA CYS A 56 -10.36 6.27 7.08
C CYS A 56 -10.92 5.10 6.24
N ARG A 57 -11.82 4.29 6.81
CA ARG A 57 -12.48 3.16 6.11
C ARG A 57 -13.07 3.54 4.76
N ASN A 58 -13.68 4.71 4.67
CA ASN A 58 -14.31 5.20 3.45
C ASN A 58 -13.34 6.01 2.57
N GLY A 59 -12.05 6.05 2.91
CA GLY A 59 -11.04 6.78 2.16
C GLY A 59 -11.16 8.31 2.24
N CYS A 60 -11.93 8.83 3.21
CA CYS A 60 -12.22 10.27 3.30
C CYS A 60 -11.09 11.10 3.95
N MET A 61 -10.20 10.49 4.73
CA MET A 61 -9.16 11.19 5.48
C MET A 61 -7.94 10.31 5.70
N LEU A 62 -6.75 10.92 5.70
CA LEU A 62 -5.51 10.34 6.21
C LEU A 62 -5.24 10.85 7.62
N TYR A 63 -4.90 9.95 8.54
CA TYR A 63 -4.51 10.29 9.91
C TYR A 63 -3.00 10.57 9.91
N TRP A 64 -2.65 11.80 9.54
CA TRP A 64 -1.27 12.23 9.33
C TRP A 64 -1.01 13.60 9.96
N LYS A 65 0.23 13.81 10.45
CA LYS A 65 0.65 15.03 11.16
C LYS A 65 -0.33 15.45 12.26
N ASP A 66 -1.00 16.58 12.09
CA ASP A 66 -1.92 17.16 13.08
C ASP A 66 -3.12 16.25 13.38
N ASP A 67 -3.42 15.30 12.49
CA ASP A 67 -4.54 14.38 12.60
C ASP A 67 -4.13 12.98 13.09
N ILE A 68 -2.87 12.79 13.49
CA ILE A 68 -2.33 11.46 13.84
C ILE A 68 -3.00 10.83 15.07
N ASP A 69 -3.49 11.64 16.02
CA ASP A 69 -4.12 11.16 17.26
C ASP A 69 -5.65 11.13 17.18
N MET A 70 -6.24 11.44 16.01
CA MET A 70 -7.69 11.41 15.87
C MET A 70 -8.24 9.98 15.91
N GLU A 71 -9.35 9.82 16.63
CA GLU A 71 -10.10 8.56 16.71
C GLU A 71 -11.27 8.51 15.73
N TYR A 72 -11.66 9.65 15.14
CA TYR A 72 -12.81 9.78 14.25
C TYR A 72 -12.45 10.56 12.99
N CYS A 73 -13.02 10.15 11.86
CA CYS A 73 -12.86 10.84 10.60
C CYS A 73 -13.59 12.19 10.61
N LYS A 74 -12.91 13.28 10.24
CA LYS A 74 -13.48 14.63 10.14
C LYS A 74 -14.63 14.76 9.14
N PHE A 75 -14.68 13.88 8.14
CA PHE A 75 -15.62 14.00 7.01
C PHE A 75 -16.85 13.09 7.16
N CYS A 76 -16.65 11.81 7.49
CA CYS A 76 -17.75 10.85 7.62
C CYS A 76 -18.13 10.52 9.07
N GLY A 77 -17.33 10.93 10.06
CA GLY A 77 -17.57 10.63 11.48
C GLY A 77 -17.31 9.18 11.89
N ASP A 78 -16.91 8.29 10.97
CA ASP A 78 -16.61 6.91 11.31
C ASP A 78 -15.35 6.80 12.18
N PRO A 79 -15.32 5.83 13.11
CA PRO A 79 -14.15 5.58 13.94
C PRO A 79 -12.96 5.11 13.09
N ARG A 80 -11.75 5.48 13.51
CA ARG A 80 -10.49 4.98 12.96
C ARG A 80 -10.41 3.47 13.17
N PHE A 81 -9.83 2.75 12.19
CA PHE A 81 -9.43 1.36 12.42
C PHE A 81 -8.52 1.32 13.65
N TYR A 82 -8.79 0.41 14.60
CA TYR A 82 -8.14 0.30 15.92
C TYR A 82 -8.68 1.18 17.05
N ALA A 83 -9.69 2.04 16.85
CA ALA A 83 -10.36 2.71 17.98
C ALA A 83 -11.07 1.71 18.92
N SER A 84 -11.30 0.47 18.46
CA SER A 84 -11.87 -0.62 19.26
C SER A 84 -11.43 -2.00 18.78
N PRO A 85 -11.51 -3.06 19.63
CA PRO A 85 -11.25 -4.44 19.20
C PRO A 85 -12.09 -4.87 17.98
N ALA A 86 -13.33 -4.39 17.90
CA ALA A 86 -14.23 -4.67 16.79
C ALA A 86 -13.74 -4.07 15.46
N THR A 87 -13.06 -2.93 15.48
CA THR A 87 -12.50 -2.30 14.27
C THR A 87 -11.12 -2.83 13.90
N ALA A 88 -10.39 -3.44 14.85
CA ALA A 88 -9.10 -4.08 14.59
C ALA A 88 -9.23 -5.34 13.72
N GLU A 89 -10.36 -6.07 13.82
CA GLU A 89 -10.63 -7.28 13.02
C GLU A 89 -10.62 -6.97 11.51
N HIS A 90 -11.13 -5.80 11.11
CA HIS A 90 -11.15 -5.36 9.71
C HIS A 90 -9.75 -5.19 9.09
N MET A 91 -8.69 -5.15 9.90
CA MET A 91 -7.31 -5.04 9.42
C MET A 91 -6.70 -6.40 9.06
N THR A 92 -7.37 -7.50 9.39
CA THR A 92 -7.01 -8.86 8.94
C THR A 92 -7.70 -9.25 7.64
N TRP A 93 -8.40 -8.33 6.97
CA TRP A 93 -9.16 -8.61 5.76
C TRP A 93 -8.33 -9.30 4.67
N HIS A 94 -7.09 -8.85 4.46
CA HIS A 94 -6.15 -9.48 3.52
C HIS A 94 -5.76 -10.93 3.85
N ALA A 95 -5.93 -11.36 5.11
CA ALA A 95 -5.63 -12.72 5.55
C ALA A 95 -6.86 -13.65 5.49
N SER A 96 -8.08 -13.10 5.57
CA SER A 96 -9.32 -13.87 5.69
C SER A 96 -10.21 -13.84 4.45
N HIS A 97 -10.00 -12.91 3.52
CA HIS A 97 -10.83 -12.78 2.31
C HIS A 97 -10.02 -13.04 1.04
N VAL A 98 -10.58 -13.89 0.16
CA VAL A 98 -10.15 -14.00 -1.24
C VAL A 98 -10.78 -12.82 -1.97
N THR A 99 -9.99 -11.98 -2.62
CA THR A 99 -10.50 -10.87 -3.44
C THR A 99 -11.45 -11.43 -4.51
N GLU A 100 -12.73 -11.10 -4.44
CA GLU A 100 -13.64 -11.28 -5.57
C GLU A 100 -13.13 -10.43 -6.75
N GLU A 101 -13.16 -11.02 -7.94
CA GLU A 101 -12.34 -10.67 -9.10
C GLU A 101 -12.64 -9.31 -9.77
N ASP A 102 -13.44 -8.42 -9.15
CA ASP A 102 -13.90 -7.18 -9.82
C ASP A 102 -14.07 -5.93 -8.93
N SER A 103 -13.47 -5.85 -7.74
CA SER A 103 -13.43 -4.58 -7.01
C SER A 103 -12.12 -4.37 -6.28
N MET A 104 -11.19 -3.70 -6.97
CA MET A 104 -9.97 -3.17 -6.40
C MET A 104 -10.14 -1.68 -6.07
N CYS A 105 -10.65 -1.36 -4.89
CA CYS A 105 -10.49 -0.02 -4.33
C CYS A 105 -9.10 0.08 -3.70
N HIS A 106 -8.09 0.49 -4.49
CA HIS A 106 -6.77 0.82 -3.95
C HIS A 106 -6.89 1.99 -2.97
N PRO A 107 -6.25 1.96 -1.79
CA PRO A 107 -6.21 3.12 -0.89
C PRO A 107 -5.79 4.39 -1.61
N SER A 108 -4.78 4.37 -2.49
CA SER A 108 -4.36 5.56 -3.26
C SER A 108 -5.38 6.09 -4.27
N ASN A 109 -6.41 5.30 -4.62
CA ASN A 109 -7.54 5.80 -5.41
C ASN A 109 -8.57 6.56 -4.57
N ALA A 110 -8.50 6.47 -3.24
CA ALA A 110 -9.35 7.23 -2.36
C ALA A 110 -9.10 8.73 -2.49
N GLU A 111 -10.17 9.52 -2.32
CA GLU A 111 -10.11 10.98 -2.43
C GLU A 111 -9.07 11.60 -1.49
N ALA A 112 -8.92 11.06 -0.28
CA ALA A 112 -7.93 11.55 0.68
C ALA A 112 -6.49 11.37 0.20
N TRP A 113 -6.17 10.22 -0.40
CA TRP A 113 -4.84 9.97 -0.95
C TRP A 113 -4.56 10.83 -2.18
N ARG A 114 -5.51 10.95 -3.11
CA ARG A 114 -5.38 11.86 -4.25
C ARG A 114 -5.20 13.32 -3.83
N HIS A 115 -5.87 13.74 -2.76
CA HIS A 115 -5.68 15.07 -2.20
C HIS A 115 -4.27 15.22 -1.63
N PHE A 116 -3.82 14.23 -0.85
CA PHE A 116 -2.51 14.19 -0.22
C PHE A 116 -1.37 14.27 -1.24
N ASP A 117 -1.40 13.46 -2.30
CA ASP A 117 -0.39 13.47 -3.37
C ASP A 117 -0.29 14.86 -4.03
N ARG A 118 -1.44 15.51 -4.26
CA ARG A 118 -1.51 16.86 -4.82
C ARG A 118 -0.99 17.95 -3.86
N THR A 119 -1.19 17.80 -2.55
CA THR A 119 -0.79 18.83 -1.56
C THR A 119 0.60 18.61 -0.99
N HIS A 120 1.16 17.42 -1.15
CA HIS A 120 2.49 17.05 -0.68
C HIS A 120 3.31 16.42 -1.81
N PRO A 121 3.57 17.15 -2.92
CA PRO A 121 4.34 16.60 -4.04
C PRO A 121 5.76 16.20 -3.63
N ASP A 122 6.32 16.84 -2.60
CA ASP A 122 7.64 16.50 -2.06
C ASP A 122 7.63 15.17 -1.28
N PHE A 123 6.46 14.67 -0.87
CA PHE A 123 6.34 13.37 -0.22
C PHE A 123 6.65 12.24 -1.21
N GLU A 124 6.21 12.36 -2.47
CA GLU A 124 6.53 11.40 -3.55
C GLU A 124 8.00 11.46 -3.98
N LEU A 125 8.67 12.61 -3.78
CA LEU A 125 10.09 12.78 -4.12
C LEU A 125 11.02 11.99 -3.20
N GLU A 126 10.53 11.59 -2.02
CA GLU A 126 11.24 10.70 -1.13
C GLU A 126 11.10 9.27 -1.67
N PRO A 127 12.17 8.64 -2.20
CA PRO A 127 12.08 7.35 -2.92
C PRO A 127 11.60 6.16 -2.08
N HIS A 128 11.39 6.40 -0.78
CA HIS A 128 11.02 5.42 0.23
C HIS A 128 9.54 5.51 0.63
N ASN A 129 8.84 6.55 0.21
CA ASN A 129 7.41 6.71 0.42
C ASN A 129 6.67 5.97 -0.70
N VAL A 130 5.84 4.99 -0.32
CA VAL A 130 5.08 4.10 -1.22
C VAL A 130 3.63 4.04 -0.81
#